data_AF-A0A7S0YJ97-F1
#
_entry.id   AF-A0A7S0YJ97-F1
#
_cell.length_a   1.000
_cell.length_b   1.000
_cell.length_c   1.000
_cell.angle_alpha   90.00
_cell.angle_beta   90.00
_cell.angle_gamma   90.00
#
_symmetry.space_group_name_H-M   'P 1'
#
loop_
_entity.id
_entity.type
_entity.pdbx_description
1 polymer ?
#
loop_
_entity_poly.entity_id
_entity_poly.type
_entity_poly.pdbx_seq_one_letter_code
_entity_poly.pdbx_strand_id
1 'polypeptide(L)'
;QYGKLPTWTASANMYDKYIKSSAAARGVSRDRCWRPSSRCGVSLSFFRNFLATRVNQAWLDDDLTTGDMVKDVVYGECRISKCRYVDFPALVPDWALSDPTHYIIHAWDSRIGELLVMLQDYFQGYSPDRIFLWLDIFAVCQVPSLTLFDLDLVREAMTRVPGEVIVMMDGKGHVTKRLWCLAEIYLALTLKGPSQVVVAFSGACKRNYIMRKIAELSLDRGVVRWPRDKPYLLKELTNTAVIAGDIAPLPPLPPPPPPDELSSRRSSIFGLSSSAAPEHPPQVLEEHHRKLAASVDGLIKTFLFSQPCLSDRSFNQEAIYLRSLAEGTVWNWNPISSWLVDQTPSDPHYRMLLVTGDVGCGKSAAMASLMGKGLFAASIGFRRYLPSSLQVINLIRSLAIQLACCGVKQVRQTVREAAVKLFGTLELMLEEQSKYDESRSQMVADASAGLTLSATWMKG
;
A
#
# COMPACT_ATOMS: atom_id res chain seq x y z
N GLN A 1 -26.08 -7.51 28.99
CA GLN A 1 -27.26 -7.49 28.10
C GLN A 1 -26.87 -7.78 26.65
N TYR A 2 -26.17 -8.89 26.40
CA TYR A 2 -26.03 -9.45 25.04
C TYR A 2 -26.43 -10.92 25.15
N GLY A 3 -27.60 -11.24 24.61
CA GLY A 3 -28.17 -12.59 24.68
C GLY A 3 -27.33 -13.58 23.87
N LYS A 4 -27.20 -14.80 24.39
CA LYS A 4 -26.63 -15.94 23.67
C LYS A 4 -27.37 -16.12 22.35
N LEU A 5 -26.66 -15.98 21.23
CA LEU A 5 -27.19 -16.33 19.90
C LEU A 5 -27.40 -17.85 19.80
N PRO A 6 -28.42 -18.34 19.07
CA PRO A 6 -28.71 -19.76 18.98
C PRO A 6 -27.57 -20.52 18.29
N THR A 7 -27.22 -21.71 18.78
CA THR A 7 -26.28 -22.61 18.11
C THR A 7 -26.96 -23.27 16.91
N TRP A 8 -26.61 -22.82 15.70
CA TRP A 8 -27.15 -23.31 14.42
C TRP A 8 -26.34 -24.51 13.89
N THR A 9 -26.50 -25.70 14.48
CA THR A 9 -25.93 -26.95 13.93
C THR A 9 -26.86 -27.64 12.93
N ALA A 10 -28.13 -27.22 12.80
CA ALA A 10 -29.10 -27.79 11.88
C ALA A 10 -29.03 -27.24 10.43
N SER A 11 -28.24 -26.19 10.15
CA SER A 11 -28.23 -25.54 8.82
C SER A 11 -27.41 -26.27 7.76
N ALA A 12 -26.38 -27.05 8.13
CA ALA A 12 -25.50 -27.71 7.17
C ALA A 12 -26.25 -28.68 6.23
N ASN A 13 -27.21 -29.46 6.75
CA ASN A 13 -28.02 -30.39 5.95
C ASN A 13 -29.09 -29.68 5.10
N MET A 14 -29.61 -28.54 5.55
CA MET A 14 -30.58 -27.75 4.77
C MET A 14 -29.88 -27.01 3.63
N TYR A 15 -28.66 -26.56 3.88
CA TYR A 15 -27.79 -25.84 2.95
C TYR A 15 -27.34 -26.74 1.77
N ASP A 16 -26.95 -27.97 2.06
CA ASP A 16 -26.54 -28.94 1.03
C ASP A 16 -27.71 -29.34 0.10
N LYS A 17 -28.93 -29.37 0.65
CA LYS A 17 -30.17 -29.64 -0.10
C LYS A 17 -30.61 -28.44 -0.96
N TYR A 18 -30.39 -27.21 -0.48
CA TYR A 18 -30.73 -25.97 -1.19
C TYR A 18 -29.76 -25.68 -2.35
N ILE A 19 -28.45 -25.92 -2.17
CA ILE A 19 -27.47 -25.77 -3.27
C ILE A 19 -27.74 -26.81 -4.36
N LYS A 20 -28.03 -28.07 -4.00
CA LYS A 20 -28.35 -29.13 -4.97
C LYS A 20 -29.64 -28.87 -5.73
N SER A 21 -30.67 -28.27 -5.09
CA SER A 21 -31.93 -27.95 -5.76
C SER A 21 -31.87 -26.66 -6.59
N SER A 22 -31.19 -25.60 -6.12
CA SER A 22 -31.09 -24.33 -6.86
C SER A 22 -30.11 -24.37 -8.03
N ALA A 23 -29.05 -25.19 -7.95
CA ALA A 23 -28.12 -25.41 -9.06
C ALA A 23 -28.74 -26.25 -10.19
N ALA A 24 -29.64 -27.19 -9.85
CA ALA A 24 -30.36 -28.00 -10.83
C ALA A 24 -31.55 -27.26 -11.47
N ALA A 25 -32.21 -26.35 -10.73
CA ALA A 25 -33.42 -25.64 -11.21
C ALA A 25 -33.12 -24.49 -12.19
N ARG A 26 -31.86 -24.07 -12.34
CA ARG A 26 -31.48 -23.02 -13.31
C ARG A 26 -30.34 -23.55 -14.15
N GLY A 27 -30.61 -23.93 -15.40
CA GLY A 27 -29.60 -24.33 -16.37
C GLY A 27 -28.38 -23.39 -16.33
N VAL A 28 -27.23 -23.93 -15.94
CA VAL A 28 -25.99 -23.18 -15.73
C VAL A 28 -25.29 -22.97 -17.07
N SER A 29 -25.82 -22.03 -17.87
CA SER A 29 -25.07 -21.46 -18.99
C SER A 29 -23.78 -20.79 -18.48
N ARG A 30 -22.72 -20.84 -19.28
CA ARG A 30 -21.40 -20.22 -19.05
C ARG A 30 -21.43 -18.69 -18.97
N ASP A 31 -22.57 -18.04 -19.25
CA ASP A 31 -22.73 -16.58 -19.25
C ASP A 31 -22.89 -15.92 -17.86
N ARG A 32 -22.60 -16.62 -16.76
CA ARG A 32 -22.99 -16.18 -15.39
C ARG A 32 -22.08 -15.13 -14.72
N CYS A 33 -20.96 -14.76 -15.31
CA CYS A 33 -20.17 -13.63 -14.81
C CYS A 33 -20.73 -12.32 -15.40
N TRP A 34 -21.91 -11.90 -14.96
CA TRP A 34 -22.62 -10.71 -15.49
C TRP A 34 -21.90 -9.38 -15.21
N ARG A 35 -20.88 -9.37 -14.34
CA ARG A 35 -20.07 -8.19 -14.03
C ARG A 35 -18.58 -8.46 -14.26
N PRO A 36 -17.81 -7.56 -14.88
CA PRO A 36 -16.35 -7.63 -14.89
C PRO A 36 -15.78 -7.75 -13.47
N SER A 37 -14.70 -8.52 -13.27
CA SER A 37 -14.09 -8.72 -11.94
C SER A 37 -13.64 -7.41 -11.31
N SER A 38 -13.21 -6.46 -12.13
CA SER A 38 -12.86 -5.08 -11.75
C SER A 38 -14.02 -4.28 -11.13
N ARG A 39 -15.27 -4.75 -11.30
CA ARG A 39 -16.50 -4.12 -10.80
C ARG A 39 -17.15 -4.89 -9.64
N CYS A 40 -16.47 -5.91 -9.12
CA CYS A 40 -17.02 -6.78 -8.09
C CYS A 40 -16.66 -6.30 -6.68
N GLY A 41 -17.24 -5.18 -6.25
CA GLY A 41 -17.12 -4.70 -4.87
C GLY A 41 -18.11 -5.41 -3.94
N VAL A 42 -17.63 -5.85 -2.78
CA VAL A 42 -18.48 -6.39 -1.70
C VAL A 42 -18.63 -5.39 -0.57
N SER A 43 -19.82 -5.24 0.01
CA SER A 43 -20.00 -4.31 1.12
C SER A 43 -19.21 -4.76 2.36
N LEU A 44 -18.69 -3.82 3.15
CA LEU A 44 -18.05 -4.13 4.44
C LEU A 44 -19.03 -4.83 5.40
N SER A 45 -20.32 -4.48 5.32
CA SER A 45 -21.41 -5.16 6.03
C SER A 45 -21.52 -6.63 5.66
N PHE A 46 -21.49 -6.94 4.36
CA PHE A 46 -21.42 -8.32 3.89
C PHE A 46 -20.16 -9.03 4.38
N PHE A 47 -18.98 -8.41 4.30
CA PHE A 47 -17.76 -9.07 4.75
C PHE A 47 -17.81 -9.43 6.24
N ARG A 48 -18.34 -8.53 7.09
CA ARG A 48 -18.62 -8.80 8.51
C ARG A 48 -19.56 -9.99 8.69
N ASN A 49 -20.68 -10.00 7.97
CA ASN A 49 -21.68 -11.06 8.08
C ASN A 49 -21.17 -12.39 7.53
N PHE A 50 -20.41 -12.37 6.43
CA PHE A 50 -19.74 -13.52 5.87
C PHE A 50 -18.83 -14.15 6.90
N LEU A 51 -17.98 -13.36 7.58
CA LEU A 51 -17.14 -13.88 8.64
C LEU A 51 -17.99 -14.42 9.81
N ALA A 52 -18.96 -13.67 10.31
CA ALA A 52 -19.78 -14.13 11.44
C ALA A 52 -20.60 -15.41 11.16
N THR A 53 -20.97 -15.68 9.90
CA THR A 53 -21.85 -16.80 9.54
C THR A 53 -21.13 -17.98 8.93
N ARG A 54 -20.02 -17.74 8.20
CA ARG A 54 -19.31 -18.78 7.45
C ARG A 54 -18.00 -19.18 8.08
N VAL A 55 -17.47 -18.31 8.92
CA VAL A 55 -16.19 -18.49 9.60
C VAL A 55 -16.56 -18.60 11.09
N ASN A 56 -16.42 -19.79 11.67
CA ASN A 56 -16.77 -20.00 13.09
C ASN A 56 -15.98 -18.99 13.96
N GLN A 57 -16.51 -18.53 15.09
CA GLN A 57 -15.80 -17.63 16.01
C GLN A 57 -14.38 -18.14 16.33
N ALA A 58 -14.21 -19.46 16.43
CA ALA A 58 -12.90 -20.10 16.57
C ALA A 58 -11.88 -19.61 15.53
N TRP A 59 -12.27 -19.39 14.28
CA TRP A 59 -11.38 -18.88 13.24
C TRP A 59 -10.92 -17.44 13.45
N LEU A 60 -11.73 -16.62 14.11
CA LEU A 60 -11.36 -15.25 14.46
C LEU A 60 -10.40 -15.22 15.65
N ASP A 61 -10.56 -16.20 16.55
CA ASP A 61 -9.73 -16.34 17.75
C ASP A 61 -8.41 -17.07 17.42
N ASP A 62 -8.44 -18.02 16.49
CA ASP A 62 -7.32 -18.80 15.99
C ASP A 62 -6.41 -17.96 15.06
N ASP A 63 -5.19 -18.46 14.82
CA ASP A 63 -4.22 -17.85 13.89
C ASP A 63 -4.56 -18.13 12.40
N LEU A 64 -5.84 -18.32 12.07
CA LEU A 64 -6.25 -18.63 10.70
C LEU A 64 -6.11 -17.43 9.76
N THR A 65 -5.61 -17.73 8.58
CA THR A 65 -5.27 -16.74 7.57
C THR A 65 -6.38 -16.53 6.57
N THR A 66 -6.34 -15.41 5.86
CA THR A 66 -7.18 -15.15 4.68
C THR A 66 -7.02 -16.25 3.63
N GLY A 67 -5.82 -16.83 3.48
CA GLY A 67 -5.53 -17.95 2.61
C GLY A 67 -6.19 -19.27 3.02
N ASP A 68 -6.31 -19.54 4.32
CA ASP A 68 -7.04 -20.69 4.86
C ASP A 68 -8.54 -20.55 4.56
N MET A 69 -9.09 -19.35 4.77
CA MET A 69 -10.48 -19.03 4.44
C MET A 69 -10.76 -19.18 2.95
N VAL A 70 -9.84 -18.73 2.10
CA VAL A 70 -9.97 -18.94 0.64
C VAL A 70 -10.00 -20.44 0.32
N LYS A 71 -9.12 -21.24 0.91
CA LYS A 71 -8.99 -22.67 0.61
C LYS A 71 -10.19 -23.48 1.11
N ASP A 72 -10.61 -23.24 2.34
CA ASP A 72 -11.56 -24.13 3.02
C ASP A 72 -13.01 -23.70 2.83
N VAL A 73 -13.26 -22.40 2.62
CA VAL A 73 -14.61 -21.84 2.45
C VAL A 73 -14.85 -21.42 1.00
N VAL A 74 -14.12 -20.40 0.53
CA VAL A 74 -14.38 -19.76 -0.76
C VAL A 74 -14.21 -20.74 -1.92
N TYR A 75 -13.08 -21.44 -1.99
CA TYR A 75 -12.78 -22.42 -3.04
C TYR A 75 -13.75 -23.60 -3.01
N GLY A 76 -14.11 -24.06 -1.81
CA GLY A 76 -15.06 -25.15 -1.60
C GLY A 76 -16.42 -24.89 -2.26
N GLU A 77 -16.89 -23.64 -2.20
CA GLU A 77 -18.12 -23.19 -2.83
C GLU A 77 -17.91 -22.89 -4.33
N CYS A 78 -16.88 -22.11 -4.68
CA CYS A 78 -16.56 -21.74 -6.07
C CYS A 78 -16.28 -22.92 -7.00
N ARG A 79 -15.67 -24.01 -6.52
CA ARG A 79 -15.38 -25.19 -7.37
C ARG A 79 -16.63 -25.88 -7.90
N ILE A 80 -17.75 -25.78 -7.17
CA ILE A 80 -19.01 -26.44 -7.54
C ILE A 80 -19.69 -25.67 -8.67
N SER A 81 -19.78 -24.36 -8.54
CA SER A 81 -20.41 -23.48 -9.53
C SER A 81 -19.50 -23.07 -10.67
N LYS A 82 -18.17 -23.19 -10.50
CA LYS A 82 -17.15 -22.73 -11.44
C LYS A 82 -17.23 -21.22 -11.73
N CYS A 83 -17.57 -20.41 -10.71
CA CYS A 83 -17.60 -18.95 -10.80
C CYS A 83 -16.86 -18.28 -9.62
N ARG A 84 -16.86 -16.95 -9.60
CA ARG A 84 -16.34 -16.15 -8.48
C ARG A 84 -17.31 -16.22 -7.31
N TYR A 85 -16.83 -15.92 -6.10
CA TYR A 85 -17.67 -15.95 -4.91
C TYR A 85 -18.83 -14.97 -5.00
N VAL A 86 -18.56 -13.77 -5.51
CA VAL A 86 -19.56 -12.71 -5.74
C VAL A 86 -20.67 -13.08 -6.73
N ASP A 87 -20.45 -14.09 -7.59
CA ASP A 87 -21.45 -14.53 -8.57
C ASP A 87 -22.35 -15.64 -8.04
N PHE A 88 -22.42 -15.81 -6.72
CA PHE A 88 -23.37 -16.72 -6.07
C PHE A 88 -24.56 -15.95 -5.49
N PRO A 89 -25.69 -15.81 -6.20
CA PRO A 89 -26.86 -15.10 -5.68
C PRO A 89 -27.44 -15.71 -4.41
N ALA A 90 -27.24 -17.03 -4.24
CA ALA A 90 -27.70 -17.74 -3.05
C ALA A 90 -26.88 -17.38 -1.80
N LEU A 91 -25.64 -16.92 -1.97
CA LEU A 91 -24.67 -16.73 -0.87
C LEU A 91 -24.32 -15.25 -0.68
N VAL A 92 -24.29 -14.50 -1.78
CA VAL A 92 -23.99 -13.07 -1.82
C VAL A 92 -25.26 -12.36 -2.32
N PRO A 93 -26.00 -11.71 -1.41
CA PRO A 93 -27.24 -11.04 -1.78
C PRO A 93 -26.94 -9.77 -2.60
N ASP A 94 -27.87 -9.36 -3.46
CA ASP A 94 -27.66 -8.23 -4.37
C ASP A 94 -27.30 -6.91 -3.66
N TRP A 95 -27.85 -6.66 -2.46
CA TRP A 95 -27.53 -5.47 -1.66
C TRP A 95 -26.05 -5.42 -1.24
N ALA A 96 -25.38 -6.57 -1.19
CA ALA A 96 -23.97 -6.66 -0.83
C ALA A 96 -23.03 -6.30 -1.98
N LEU A 97 -23.54 -6.13 -3.21
CA LEU A 97 -22.74 -6.01 -4.42
C LEU A 97 -22.90 -4.65 -5.09
N SER A 98 -21.79 -3.95 -5.31
CA SER A 98 -21.76 -2.71 -6.10
C SER A 98 -20.40 -2.54 -6.78
N ASP A 99 -20.24 -1.45 -7.52
CA ASP A 99 -18.91 -1.02 -7.95
C ASP A 99 -18.04 -0.73 -6.71
N PRO A 100 -16.76 -1.15 -6.71
CA PRO A 100 -15.90 -0.99 -5.55
C PRO A 100 -15.61 0.48 -5.29
N THR A 101 -15.75 0.88 -4.03
CA THR A 101 -15.37 2.22 -3.53
C THR A 101 -13.91 2.30 -3.10
N HIS A 102 -13.31 1.17 -2.72
CA HIS A 102 -11.94 1.06 -2.22
C HIS A 102 -11.28 -0.22 -2.74
N TYR A 103 -9.97 -0.19 -2.97
CA TYR A 103 -9.17 -1.39 -3.31
C TYR A 103 -8.37 -1.82 -2.10
N ILE A 104 -8.41 -3.11 -1.74
CA ILE A 104 -7.75 -3.62 -0.54
C ILE A 104 -6.56 -4.51 -0.90
N ILE A 105 -5.36 -4.03 -0.62
CA ILE A 105 -4.12 -4.80 -0.71
C ILE A 105 -3.91 -5.51 0.62
N HIS A 106 -3.98 -6.84 0.63
CA HIS A 106 -3.73 -7.64 1.82
C HIS A 106 -2.94 -8.91 1.48
N ALA A 107 -2.19 -9.43 2.45
CA ALA A 107 -1.50 -10.70 2.28
C ALA A 107 -2.42 -11.85 2.70
N TRP A 108 -2.52 -12.89 1.86
CA TRP A 108 -3.27 -14.10 2.25
C TRP A 108 -2.70 -14.81 3.49
N ASP A 109 -1.45 -14.54 3.89
CA ASP A 109 -0.86 -15.10 5.11
C ASP A 109 -1.23 -14.28 6.37
N SER A 110 -1.92 -13.15 6.19
CA SER A 110 -2.44 -12.33 7.28
C SER A 110 -3.68 -12.96 7.90
N ARG A 111 -3.80 -12.83 9.23
CA ARG A 111 -4.96 -13.30 9.99
C ARG A 111 -6.24 -12.62 9.50
N ILE A 112 -7.28 -13.41 9.28
CA ILE A 112 -8.56 -12.89 8.78
C ILE A 112 -9.24 -11.94 9.78
N GLY A 113 -9.13 -12.24 11.08
CA GLY A 113 -9.64 -11.38 12.14
C GLY A 113 -8.96 -10.00 12.16
N GLU A 114 -7.64 -9.96 11.97
CA GLU A 114 -6.89 -8.69 11.89
C GLU A 114 -7.31 -7.86 10.66
N LEU A 115 -7.54 -8.50 9.50
CA LEU A 115 -8.05 -7.81 8.32
C LEU A 115 -9.40 -7.12 8.62
N LEU A 116 -10.32 -7.83 9.27
CA LEU A 116 -11.62 -7.26 9.63
C LEU A 116 -11.50 -6.07 10.60
N VAL A 117 -10.70 -6.23 11.65
CA VAL A 117 -10.47 -5.17 12.65
C VAL A 117 -9.87 -3.93 12.00
N MET A 118 -8.85 -4.09 11.16
CA MET A 118 -8.24 -2.97 10.43
C MET A 118 -9.24 -2.25 9.52
N LEU A 119 -10.12 -2.98 8.81
CA LEU A 119 -11.16 -2.35 7.98
C LEU A 119 -12.17 -1.59 8.85
N GLN A 120 -12.61 -2.16 9.97
CA GLN A 120 -13.56 -1.52 10.87
C GLN A 120 -12.99 -0.26 11.51
N ASP A 121 -11.74 -0.30 11.93
CA ASP A 121 -11.04 0.85 12.49
C ASP A 121 -10.83 1.94 11.43
N TYR A 122 -10.44 1.55 10.21
CA TYR A 122 -10.26 2.48 9.10
C TYR A 122 -11.55 3.21 8.73
N PHE A 123 -12.65 2.46 8.60
CA PHE A 123 -13.96 2.98 8.24
C PHE A 123 -14.80 3.38 9.46
N GLN A 124 -14.18 3.63 10.62
CA GLN A 124 -14.91 4.05 11.80
C GLN A 124 -15.69 5.35 11.53
N GLY A 125 -17.00 5.32 11.81
CA GLY A 125 -17.90 6.45 11.58
C GLY A 125 -18.59 6.45 10.21
N TYR A 126 -18.21 5.54 9.30
CA TYR A 126 -18.90 5.34 8.02
C TYR A 126 -19.95 4.23 8.14
N SER A 127 -21.00 4.31 7.32
CA SER A 127 -21.98 3.22 7.20
C SER A 127 -21.35 2.05 6.42
N PRO A 128 -21.26 0.84 7.01
CA PRO A 128 -20.61 -0.31 6.37
C PRO A 128 -21.35 -0.82 5.12
N ASP A 129 -22.62 -0.46 4.96
CA ASP A 129 -23.43 -0.79 3.77
C ASP A 129 -23.10 0.12 2.57
N ARG A 130 -22.38 1.23 2.80
CA ARG A 130 -21.95 2.18 1.76
C ARG A 130 -20.48 2.03 1.36
N ILE A 131 -19.75 1.17 2.04
CA ILE A 131 -18.34 0.89 1.76
C ILE A 131 -18.26 -0.42 0.98
N PHE A 132 -17.92 -0.34 -0.30
CA PHE A 132 -17.72 -1.50 -1.17
C PHE A 132 -16.23 -1.73 -1.39
N LEU A 133 -15.76 -2.90 -1.01
CA LEU A 133 -14.36 -3.29 -1.03
C LEU A 133 -14.11 -4.19 -2.24
N TRP A 134 -13.10 -3.84 -3.04
CA TRP A 134 -12.54 -4.79 -3.97
C TRP A 134 -11.55 -5.69 -3.20
N LEU A 135 -11.92 -6.96 -3.06
CA LEU A 135 -11.17 -7.98 -2.36
C LEU A 135 -10.98 -9.17 -3.31
N ASP A 136 -9.74 -9.46 -3.69
CA ASP A 136 -9.40 -10.53 -4.64
C ASP A 136 -9.99 -11.90 -4.24
N ILE A 137 -10.03 -12.20 -2.94
CA ILE A 137 -10.65 -13.41 -2.36
C ILE A 137 -12.10 -13.63 -2.83
N PHE A 138 -12.86 -12.58 -3.12
CA PHE A 138 -14.24 -12.68 -3.59
C PHE A 138 -14.40 -12.31 -5.07
N ALA A 139 -13.66 -11.29 -5.52
CA ALA A 139 -13.76 -10.70 -6.86
C ALA A 139 -13.06 -11.53 -7.95
N VAL A 140 -12.19 -12.46 -7.57
CA VAL A 140 -11.42 -13.31 -8.50
C VAL A 140 -11.88 -14.76 -8.38
N CYS A 141 -11.87 -15.48 -9.51
CA CYS A 141 -12.27 -16.88 -9.53
C CYS A 141 -11.15 -17.70 -8.91
N GLN A 142 -11.41 -18.30 -7.75
CA GLN A 142 -10.40 -19.05 -6.98
C GLN A 142 -10.22 -20.49 -7.50
N VAL A 143 -10.91 -20.88 -8.58
CA VAL A 143 -10.79 -22.21 -9.19
C VAL A 143 -9.58 -22.23 -10.14
N PRO A 144 -8.50 -22.98 -9.85
CA PRO A 144 -7.22 -22.84 -10.56
C PRO A 144 -7.27 -22.96 -12.09
N SER A 145 -8.19 -23.75 -12.64
CA SER A 145 -8.37 -23.91 -14.09
C SER A 145 -9.08 -22.74 -14.77
N LEU A 146 -9.66 -21.84 -13.99
CA LEU A 146 -10.46 -20.69 -14.43
C LEU A 146 -9.93 -19.37 -13.86
N THR A 147 -8.92 -19.43 -12.99
CA THR A 147 -8.30 -18.25 -12.41
C THR A 147 -7.53 -17.49 -13.50
N LEU A 148 -8.16 -16.42 -13.99
CA LEU A 148 -7.50 -15.36 -14.73
C LEU A 148 -7.20 -14.26 -13.72
N PHE A 149 -6.07 -14.38 -13.03
CA PHE A 149 -5.55 -13.36 -12.13
C PHE A 149 -4.21 -12.89 -12.66
N ASP A 150 -4.21 -11.68 -13.18
CA ASP A 150 -3.05 -11.02 -13.75
C ASP A 150 -3.02 -9.55 -13.31
N LEU A 151 -1.92 -8.87 -13.62
CA LEU A 151 -1.75 -7.47 -13.26
C LEU A 151 -2.66 -6.53 -14.08
N ASP A 152 -3.21 -6.98 -15.21
CA ASP A 152 -4.13 -6.17 -16.01
C ASP A 152 -5.49 -6.04 -15.31
N LEU A 153 -5.99 -7.15 -14.74
CA LEU A 153 -7.18 -7.14 -13.91
C LEU A 153 -6.99 -6.27 -12.66
N VAL A 154 -5.84 -6.39 -11.99
CA VAL A 154 -5.48 -5.55 -10.83
C VAL A 154 -5.47 -4.07 -11.23
N ARG A 155 -4.83 -3.73 -12.34
CA ARG A 155 -4.79 -2.36 -12.89
C ARG A 155 -6.20 -1.84 -13.17
N GLU A 156 -7.03 -2.64 -13.83
CA GLU A 156 -8.41 -2.27 -14.15
C GLU A 156 -9.24 -2.03 -12.88
N ALA A 157 -9.14 -2.92 -11.90
CA ALA A 157 -9.83 -2.78 -10.62
C ALA A 157 -9.39 -1.52 -9.88
N MET A 158 -8.08 -1.27 -9.76
CA MET A 158 -7.55 -0.06 -9.13
C MET A 158 -8.02 1.21 -9.85
N THR A 159 -7.91 1.28 -11.18
CA THR A 159 -8.33 2.47 -11.95
C THR A 159 -9.81 2.80 -11.71
N ARG A 160 -10.68 1.80 -11.60
CA ARG A 160 -12.12 1.99 -11.40
C ARG A 160 -12.52 2.44 -9.99
N VAL A 161 -11.73 2.12 -8.98
CA VAL A 161 -12.02 2.50 -7.61
C VAL A 161 -11.94 4.03 -7.47
N PRO A 162 -13.01 4.73 -7.06
CA PRO A 162 -12.99 6.19 -6.91
C PRO A 162 -12.30 6.64 -5.61
N GLY A 163 -12.29 5.78 -4.58
CA GLY A 163 -11.61 6.06 -3.32
C GLY A 163 -10.16 5.58 -3.30
N GLU A 164 -9.68 5.32 -2.08
CA GLU A 164 -8.29 5.01 -1.83
C GLU A 164 -7.94 3.53 -2.07
N VAL A 165 -6.66 3.28 -2.31
CA VAL A 165 -6.06 1.95 -2.23
C VAL A 165 -5.49 1.78 -0.84
N ILE A 166 -6.00 0.79 -0.10
CA ILE A 166 -5.66 0.58 1.31
C ILE A 166 -4.73 -0.63 1.42
N VAL A 167 -3.54 -0.40 1.96
CA VAL A 167 -2.52 -1.40 2.26
C VAL A 167 -2.70 -1.88 3.70
N MET A 168 -3.03 -3.16 3.87
CA MET A 168 -3.31 -3.75 5.17
C MET A 168 -2.03 -4.28 5.80
N MET A 169 -1.51 -3.54 6.79
CA MET A 169 -0.26 -3.84 7.49
C MET A 169 -0.52 -4.52 8.83
N ASP A 170 -0.46 -5.85 8.82
CA ASP A 170 -0.63 -6.67 10.03
C ASP A 170 0.56 -6.59 10.99
N GLY A 171 0.40 -7.21 12.18
CA GLY A 171 1.43 -7.28 13.22
C GLY A 171 2.79 -7.84 12.75
N LYS A 172 2.80 -8.66 11.69
CA LYS A 172 3.95 -9.41 11.20
C LYS A 172 4.52 -8.84 9.90
N GLY A 173 3.92 -7.78 9.35
CA GLY A 173 4.28 -7.16 8.07
C GLY A 173 4.19 -8.12 6.89
N HIS A 174 3.21 -9.02 6.83
CA HIS A 174 3.14 -10.00 5.73
C HIS A 174 3.00 -9.33 4.35
N VAL A 175 2.31 -8.20 4.27
CA VAL A 175 2.14 -7.43 3.03
C VAL A 175 3.48 -6.97 2.43
N THR A 176 4.51 -6.72 3.25
CA THR A 176 5.84 -6.32 2.77
C THR A 176 6.70 -7.50 2.34
N LYS A 177 6.25 -8.74 2.58
CA LYS A 177 6.98 -9.97 2.25
C LYS A 177 6.45 -10.64 1.00
N ARG A 178 5.20 -10.39 0.61
CA ARG A 178 4.58 -11.04 -0.55
C ARG A 178 4.77 -10.22 -1.82
N LEU A 179 5.34 -10.85 -2.85
CA LEU A 179 5.65 -10.16 -4.11
C LEU A 179 4.41 -9.60 -4.82
N TRP A 180 3.28 -10.32 -4.76
CA TRP A 180 2.00 -9.83 -5.28
C TRP A 180 1.56 -8.53 -4.59
N CYS A 181 1.62 -8.46 -3.25
CA CYS A 181 1.27 -7.25 -2.52
C CYS A 181 2.23 -6.09 -2.84
N LEU A 182 3.54 -6.36 -2.97
CA LEU A 182 4.51 -5.35 -3.37
C LEU A 182 4.23 -4.83 -4.79
N ALA A 183 3.86 -5.72 -5.71
CA ALA A 183 3.48 -5.36 -7.06
C ALA A 183 2.22 -4.49 -7.08
N GLU A 184 1.21 -4.83 -6.28
CA GLU A 184 0.00 -4.04 -6.10
C GLU A 184 0.30 -2.66 -5.50
N ILE A 185 1.16 -2.56 -4.48
CA ILE A 185 1.56 -1.27 -3.90
C ILE A 185 2.22 -0.40 -4.97
N TYR A 186 3.14 -0.97 -5.75
CA TYR A 186 3.78 -0.25 -6.84
C TYR A 186 2.78 0.22 -7.90
N LEU A 187 1.85 -0.64 -8.32
CA LEU A 187 0.78 -0.28 -9.25
C LEU A 187 -0.11 0.84 -8.67
N ALA A 188 -0.48 0.75 -7.40
CA ALA A 188 -1.27 1.78 -6.75
C ALA A 188 -0.54 3.13 -6.76
N LEU A 189 0.75 3.14 -6.42
CA LEU A 189 1.57 4.36 -6.41
C LEU A 189 1.73 4.98 -7.81
N THR A 190 1.82 4.15 -8.84
CA THR A 190 1.97 4.62 -10.23
C THR A 190 0.64 5.08 -10.85
N LEU A 191 -0.46 4.37 -10.56
CA LEU A 191 -1.79 4.64 -11.15
C LEU A 191 -2.57 5.73 -10.41
N LYS A 192 -2.49 5.74 -9.07
CA LYS A 192 -3.28 6.63 -8.21
C LYS A 192 -2.47 7.75 -7.57
N GLY A 193 -1.16 7.57 -7.51
CA GLY A 193 -0.28 8.47 -6.78
C GLY A 193 -0.34 8.24 -5.26
N PRO A 194 0.68 8.71 -4.52
CA PRO A 194 0.82 8.40 -3.10
C PRO A 194 -0.22 9.05 -2.19
N SER A 195 -0.93 10.09 -2.65
CA SER A 195 -2.03 10.71 -1.91
C SER A 195 -3.30 9.86 -1.86
N GLN A 196 -3.39 8.84 -2.70
CA GLN A 196 -4.53 7.93 -2.82
C GLN A 196 -4.19 6.50 -2.37
N VAL A 197 -2.97 6.30 -1.84
CA VAL A 197 -2.55 5.03 -1.24
C VAL A 197 -2.40 5.27 0.26
N VAL A 198 -3.10 4.49 1.06
CA VAL A 198 -3.12 4.62 2.52
C VAL A 198 -2.72 3.30 3.16
N VAL A 199 -2.01 3.36 4.29
CA VAL A 199 -1.65 2.16 5.06
C VAL A 199 -2.50 2.07 6.32
N ALA A 200 -3.33 1.05 6.40
CA ALA A 200 -4.07 0.70 7.61
C ALA A 200 -3.21 -0.25 8.46
N PHE A 201 -3.06 0.06 9.74
CA PHE A 201 -2.22 -0.70 10.66
C PHE A 201 -3.08 -1.49 11.63
N SER A 202 -2.69 -2.73 11.90
CA SER A 202 -3.26 -3.51 13.00
C SER A 202 -2.91 -2.84 14.33
N GLY A 203 -3.88 -2.74 15.25
CA GLY A 203 -3.65 -2.18 16.59
C GLY A 203 -2.56 -2.91 17.40
N ALA A 204 -2.28 -4.18 17.05
CA ALA A 204 -1.18 -4.95 17.63
C ALA A 204 0.20 -4.57 17.09
N CYS A 205 0.27 -3.74 16.05
CA CYS A 205 1.50 -3.52 15.32
C CYS A 205 2.37 -2.44 15.97
N LYS A 206 3.56 -2.83 16.43
CA LYS A 206 4.55 -1.89 16.95
C LYS A 206 5.23 -1.18 15.79
N ARG A 207 5.01 0.13 15.65
CA ARG A 207 5.62 1.00 14.62
C ARG A 207 7.09 0.70 14.34
N ASN A 208 7.92 0.61 15.38
CA ASN A 208 9.36 0.38 15.22
C ASN A 208 9.68 -0.97 14.57
N TYR A 209 8.86 -2.00 14.81
CA TYR A 209 9.01 -3.30 14.16
C TYR A 209 8.70 -3.20 12.66
N ILE A 210 7.60 -2.53 12.29
CA ILE A 210 7.23 -2.35 10.89
C ILE A 210 8.28 -1.55 10.14
N MET A 211 8.77 -0.44 10.72
CA MET A 211 9.78 0.40 10.07
C MET A 211 11.07 -0.39 9.79
N ARG A 212 11.48 -1.29 10.69
CA ARG A 212 12.58 -2.24 10.42
C ARG A 212 12.23 -3.19 9.27
N LYS A 213 11.01 -3.74 9.23
CA LYS A 213 10.57 -4.61 8.13
C LYS A 213 10.44 -3.91 6.78
N ILE A 214 10.06 -2.63 6.76
CA ILE A 214 10.09 -1.81 5.56
C ILE A 214 11.54 -1.61 5.09
N ALA A 215 12.49 -1.35 6.00
CA ALA A 215 13.90 -1.23 5.64
C ALA A 215 14.44 -2.49 4.96
N GLU A 216 14.00 -3.67 5.43
CA GLU A 216 14.34 -4.99 4.90
C GLU A 216 13.62 -5.36 3.57
N LEU A 217 12.67 -4.54 3.10
CA LEU A 217 11.86 -4.84 1.91
C LEU A 217 12.77 -5.04 0.68
N SER A 218 12.50 -6.11 -0.07
CA SER A 218 13.18 -6.39 -1.33
C SER A 218 12.27 -7.21 -2.22
N LEU A 219 11.98 -6.71 -3.42
CA LEU A 219 11.23 -7.44 -4.45
C LEU A 219 11.86 -8.80 -4.76
N ASP A 220 13.20 -8.86 -4.83
CA ASP A 220 13.94 -10.09 -5.08
C ASP A 220 13.76 -11.13 -3.96
N ARG A 221 13.51 -10.68 -2.72
CA ARG A 221 13.20 -11.54 -1.58
C ARG A 221 11.70 -11.78 -1.39
N GLY A 222 10.87 -11.14 -2.22
CA GLY A 222 9.43 -11.31 -2.21
C GLY A 222 9.04 -12.77 -2.37
N VAL A 223 8.22 -13.25 -1.44
CA VAL A 223 7.66 -14.60 -1.45
C VAL A 223 6.45 -14.61 -2.37
N VAL A 224 6.40 -15.60 -3.25
CA VAL A 224 5.21 -15.92 -4.04
C VAL A 224 4.66 -17.26 -3.56
N ARG A 225 3.34 -17.39 -3.54
CA ARG A 225 2.69 -18.67 -3.26
C ARG A 225 2.91 -19.66 -4.42
N TRP A 226 2.91 -19.15 -5.65
CA TRP A 226 3.16 -19.92 -6.85
C TRP A 226 4.49 -19.48 -7.47
N PRO A 227 5.53 -20.33 -7.48
CA PRO A 227 6.87 -19.96 -7.97
C PRO A 227 6.89 -19.37 -9.38
N ARG A 228 5.97 -19.80 -10.26
CA ARG A 228 5.83 -19.31 -11.64
C ARG A 228 5.46 -17.83 -11.74
N ASP A 229 4.85 -17.26 -10.71
CA ASP A 229 4.39 -15.87 -10.75
C ASP A 229 5.56 -14.89 -10.59
N LYS A 230 6.63 -15.31 -9.91
CA LYS A 230 7.78 -14.44 -9.65
C LYS A 230 8.42 -13.87 -10.93
N PRO A 231 8.83 -14.68 -11.92
CA PRO A 231 9.39 -14.14 -13.15
C PRO A 231 8.39 -13.25 -13.92
N TYR A 232 7.10 -13.60 -13.90
CA TYR A 232 6.04 -12.79 -14.52
C TYR A 232 5.91 -11.42 -13.85
N LEU A 233 5.77 -11.37 -12.52
CA LEU A 233 5.62 -10.13 -11.75
C LEU A 233 6.84 -9.24 -11.88
N LEU A 234 8.05 -9.80 -11.76
CA LEU A 234 9.28 -9.01 -11.90
C LEU A 234 9.40 -8.41 -13.31
N LYS A 235 9.04 -9.16 -14.34
CA LYS A 235 9.02 -8.67 -15.72
C LYS A 235 8.00 -7.54 -15.90
N GLU A 236 6.79 -7.69 -15.39
CA GLU A 236 5.74 -6.68 -15.54
C GLU A 236 6.02 -5.40 -14.74
N LEU A 237 6.55 -5.53 -13.52
CA LEU A 237 7.00 -4.37 -12.74
C LEU A 237 8.14 -3.63 -13.45
N THR A 238 9.03 -4.39 -14.09
CA THR A 238 10.11 -3.83 -14.91
C THR A 238 9.53 -3.06 -16.10
N ASN A 239 8.63 -3.66 -16.87
CA ASN A 239 8.00 -2.99 -18.02
C ASN A 239 7.26 -1.71 -17.61
N THR A 240 6.54 -1.76 -16.49
CA THR A 240 5.78 -0.61 -15.97
C THR A 240 6.71 0.52 -15.52
N ALA A 241 7.84 0.20 -14.89
CA ALA A 241 8.80 1.20 -14.44
C ALA A 241 9.54 1.88 -15.60
N VAL A 242 9.79 1.16 -16.69
CA VAL A 242 10.31 1.73 -17.95
C VAL A 242 9.30 2.70 -18.57
N ILE A 243 8.00 2.43 -18.47
CA ILE A 243 6.97 3.35 -18.99
C ILE A 243 6.80 4.58 -18.10
N ALA A 244 6.93 4.42 -16.78
CA ALA A 244 6.73 5.52 -15.81
C ALA A 244 7.90 6.51 -15.73
N GLY A 245 9.09 6.14 -16.21
CA GLY A 245 10.24 7.02 -16.34
C GLY A 245 10.67 7.13 -17.79
N ASP A 246 10.73 8.35 -18.34
CA ASP A 246 11.39 8.67 -19.62
C ASP A 246 12.90 8.31 -19.57
N ILE A 247 13.23 7.03 -19.55
CA ILE A 247 14.52 6.51 -20.02
C ILE A 247 14.21 5.99 -21.42
N ALA A 248 14.09 6.92 -22.37
CA ALA A 248 14.39 6.53 -23.75
C ALA A 248 15.81 5.94 -23.71
N PRO A 249 16.02 4.70 -24.18
CA PRO A 249 17.39 4.24 -24.40
C PRO A 249 18.02 5.28 -25.34
N LEU A 250 19.09 5.95 -24.89
CA LEU A 250 19.86 6.81 -25.77
C LEU A 250 20.18 6.01 -27.02
N PRO A 251 19.88 6.52 -28.24
CA PRO A 251 20.27 5.82 -29.45
C PRO A 251 21.78 5.58 -29.36
N PRO A 252 22.26 4.38 -29.74
CA PRO A 252 23.69 4.10 -29.72
C PRO A 252 24.41 5.21 -30.48
N LEU A 253 25.44 5.80 -29.84
CA LEU A 253 26.29 6.79 -30.48
C LEU A 253 26.74 6.20 -31.83
N PRO A 254 26.64 6.95 -32.94
CA PRO A 254 27.19 6.49 -34.20
C PRO A 254 28.68 6.19 -33.97
N PRO A 255 29.20 5.07 -34.52
CA PRO A 255 30.60 4.75 -34.36
C PRO A 255 31.43 5.94 -34.86
N PRO A 256 32.55 6.26 -34.19
CA PRO A 256 33.42 7.33 -34.66
C PRO A 256 33.80 7.04 -36.12
N PRO A 257 33.79 8.08 -36.99
CA PRO A 257 34.22 7.88 -38.37
C PRO A 257 35.64 7.30 -38.34
N PRO A 258 35.91 6.25 -39.14
CA PRO A 258 37.23 5.66 -39.16
C PRO A 258 38.25 6.73 -39.59
N PRO A 259 39.41 6.80 -38.92
CA PRO A 259 40.46 7.70 -39.34
C PRO A 259 40.90 7.31 -40.76
N ASP A 260 40.97 8.31 -41.64
CA ASP A 260 41.47 8.19 -43.00
C ASP A 260 42.84 7.51 -43.02
N GLU A 261 42.90 6.27 -43.50
CA GLU A 261 44.10 5.72 -44.11
C GLU A 261 43.76 5.00 -45.41
N LEU A 262 43.73 5.82 -46.47
CA LEU A 262 44.29 5.48 -47.76
C LEU A 262 45.71 4.92 -47.55
N SER A 263 45.89 3.60 -47.62
CA SER A 263 46.86 2.99 -48.57
C SER A 263 47.00 1.47 -48.43
N SER A 264 47.05 0.85 -49.62
CA SER A 264 47.58 -0.47 -49.95
C SER A 264 46.57 -1.64 -50.02
N ARG A 265 46.09 -1.81 -51.26
CA ARG A 265 45.57 -3.05 -51.85
C ARG A 265 46.66 -4.14 -51.84
N ARG A 266 46.29 -5.37 -51.46
CA ARG A 266 46.40 -6.58 -52.31
C ARG A 266 45.93 -7.84 -51.57
N SER A 267 45.10 -8.62 -52.28
CA SER A 267 44.85 -10.09 -52.15
C SER A 267 44.27 -10.58 -50.81
N SER A 268 43.27 -11.45 -50.71
CA SER A 268 42.68 -12.41 -51.65
C SER A 268 41.58 -13.22 -50.92
N ILE A 269 40.54 -13.60 -51.68
CA ILE A 269 39.81 -14.89 -51.66
C ILE A 269 38.78 -15.17 -50.53
N PHE A 270 37.54 -15.38 -51.00
CA PHE A 270 36.42 -16.20 -50.53
C PHE A 270 36.44 -16.78 -49.10
N GLY A 271 35.35 -16.52 -48.36
CA GLY A 271 34.91 -17.33 -47.23
C GLY A 271 33.50 -16.94 -46.77
N LEU A 272 32.53 -17.84 -47.00
CA LEU A 272 31.18 -17.80 -46.43
C LEU A 272 31.24 -17.66 -44.90
N SER A 273 30.38 -16.84 -44.30
CA SER A 273 29.98 -17.04 -42.91
C SER A 273 28.56 -16.55 -42.69
N SER A 274 27.76 -17.43 -42.08
CA SER A 274 26.39 -17.23 -41.69
C SER A 274 26.23 -16.01 -40.79
N SER A 275 25.17 -15.25 -41.05
CA SER A 275 24.56 -14.27 -40.15
C SER A 275 24.30 -14.90 -38.77
N ALA A 276 25.28 -14.83 -37.88
CA ALA A 276 25.06 -14.99 -36.45
C ALA A 276 24.40 -13.70 -35.95
N ALA A 277 23.12 -13.79 -35.58
CA ALA A 277 22.47 -12.74 -34.82
C ALA A 277 23.31 -12.48 -33.55
N PRO A 278 23.53 -11.22 -33.16
CA PRO A 278 24.26 -10.94 -31.93
C PRO A 278 23.44 -11.45 -30.76
N GLU A 279 23.88 -12.55 -30.15
CA GLU A 279 23.46 -12.95 -28.81
C GLU A 279 23.89 -11.83 -27.84
N HIS A 280 23.00 -10.88 -27.60
CA HIS A 280 23.18 -9.93 -26.52
C HIS A 280 23.26 -10.71 -25.20
N PRO A 281 24.30 -10.50 -24.37
CA PRO A 281 24.57 -11.37 -23.24
C PRO A 281 23.47 -11.24 -22.15
N PRO A 282 23.01 -12.36 -21.57
CA PRO A 282 22.01 -12.40 -20.48
C PRO A 282 22.33 -11.47 -19.29
N GLN A 283 23.62 -11.18 -19.06
CA GLN A 283 24.11 -10.39 -17.93
C GLN A 283 23.65 -8.93 -17.95
N VAL A 284 23.49 -8.31 -19.14
CA VAL A 284 23.06 -6.90 -19.23
C VAL A 284 21.59 -6.76 -18.85
N LEU A 285 20.75 -7.70 -19.27
CA LEU A 285 19.33 -7.72 -18.94
C LEU A 285 19.10 -7.99 -17.45
N GLU A 286 19.88 -8.91 -16.87
CA GLU A 286 19.80 -9.23 -15.44
C GLU A 286 20.21 -8.04 -14.55
N GLU A 287 21.29 -7.34 -14.89
CA GLU A 287 21.71 -6.13 -14.18
C GLU A 287 20.69 -5.00 -14.31
N HIS A 288 20.06 -4.85 -15.48
CA HIS A 288 19.00 -3.86 -15.67
C HIS A 288 17.76 -4.17 -14.81
N HIS A 289 17.32 -5.44 -14.77
CA HIS A 289 16.24 -5.87 -13.89
C HIS A 289 16.56 -5.61 -12.41
N ARG A 290 17.79 -5.88 -11.98
CA ARG A 290 18.25 -5.64 -10.60
C ARG A 290 18.19 -4.15 -10.21
N LYS A 291 18.69 -3.26 -11.07
CA LYS A 291 18.63 -1.80 -10.83
C LYS A 291 17.21 -1.29 -10.74
N LEU A 292 16.31 -1.84 -11.56
CA LEU A 292 14.92 -1.44 -11.59
C LEU A 292 14.14 -1.96 -10.39
N ALA A 293 14.37 -3.22 -10.00
CA ALA A 293 13.85 -3.77 -8.75
C ALA A 293 14.28 -2.93 -7.54
N ALA A 294 15.55 -2.52 -7.47
CA ALA A 294 16.04 -1.61 -6.42
C ALA A 294 15.36 -0.23 -6.44
N SER A 295 15.01 0.28 -7.63
CA SER A 295 14.27 1.54 -7.76
C SER A 295 12.83 1.43 -7.27
N VAL A 296 12.15 0.32 -7.59
CA VAL A 296 10.80 0.03 -7.09
C VAL A 296 10.83 -0.18 -5.57
N ASP A 297 11.81 -0.93 -5.05
CA ASP A 297 12.03 -1.09 -3.61
C ASP A 297 12.18 0.27 -2.93
N GLY A 298 13.02 1.15 -3.49
CA GLY A 298 13.22 2.50 -3.00
C GLY A 298 11.93 3.32 -2.95
N LEU A 299 11.10 3.25 -4.00
CA LEU A 299 9.81 3.94 -4.05
C LEU A 299 8.83 3.42 -2.99
N ILE A 300 8.67 2.09 -2.89
CA ILE A 300 7.77 1.48 -1.91
C ILE A 300 8.24 1.80 -0.49
N LYS A 301 9.54 1.67 -0.20
CA LYS A 301 10.12 2.02 1.10
C LYS A 301 9.86 3.47 1.44
N THR A 302 10.18 4.38 0.52
CA THR A 302 9.98 5.82 0.71
C THR A 302 8.52 6.13 1.03
N PHE A 303 7.59 5.55 0.26
CA PHE A 303 6.17 5.66 0.53
C PHE A 303 5.81 5.12 1.92
N LEU A 304 6.11 3.87 2.24
CA LEU A 304 5.74 3.25 3.51
C LEU A 304 6.37 3.96 4.73
N PHE A 305 7.59 4.49 4.60
CA PHE A 305 8.24 5.29 5.65
C PHE A 305 7.57 6.67 5.85
N SER A 306 6.97 7.23 4.79
CA SER A 306 6.27 8.52 4.84
C SER A 306 4.89 8.43 5.47
N GLN A 307 4.31 7.23 5.52
CA GLN A 307 2.95 7.05 5.99
C GLN A 307 2.88 7.32 7.49
N PRO A 308 2.02 8.25 7.94
CA PRO A 308 1.78 8.43 9.36
C PRO A 308 1.21 7.13 9.93
N CYS A 309 1.81 6.58 10.98
CA CYS A 309 1.22 5.43 11.67
C CYS A 309 -0.14 5.84 12.23
N LEU A 310 -1.20 5.38 11.58
CA LEU A 310 -2.59 5.72 11.90
C LEU A 310 -3.09 5.03 13.19
N SER A 311 -2.24 4.26 13.86
CA SER A 311 -2.58 3.49 15.07
C SER A 311 -2.96 4.34 16.29
N ASP A 312 -2.80 5.66 16.23
CA ASP A 312 -3.31 6.60 17.24
C ASP A 312 -4.32 7.55 16.60
N ARG A 313 -5.53 7.04 16.29
CA ARG A 313 -6.71 7.74 15.76
C ARG A 313 -6.33 8.79 14.71
N SER A 314 -6.34 8.57 13.41
CA SER A 314 -5.92 9.61 12.46
C SER A 314 -6.56 11.00 12.70
N PHE A 315 -5.76 12.06 12.56
CA PHE A 315 -6.26 13.42 12.39
C PHE A 315 -6.71 13.53 10.94
N ASN A 316 -7.90 13.02 10.63
CA ASN A 316 -8.48 13.10 9.31
C ASN A 316 -8.97 14.54 9.09
N GLN A 317 -8.10 15.40 8.53
CA GLN A 317 -8.41 16.80 8.21
C GLN A 317 -9.68 16.91 7.37
N GLU A 318 -9.89 15.98 6.44
CA GLU A 318 -11.08 15.95 5.60
C GLU A 318 -12.33 15.57 6.38
N ALA A 319 -12.29 14.58 7.28
CA ALA A 319 -13.42 14.27 8.15
C ALA A 319 -13.74 15.42 9.12
N ILE A 320 -12.71 16.12 9.63
CA ILE A 320 -12.89 17.32 10.46
C ILE A 320 -13.54 18.44 9.63
N TYR A 321 -13.09 18.64 8.39
CA TYR A 321 -13.66 19.62 7.46
C TYR A 321 -15.12 19.28 7.13
N LEU A 322 -15.40 18.05 6.70
CA LEU A 322 -16.74 17.55 6.37
C LEU A 322 -17.68 17.63 7.58
N ARG A 323 -17.19 17.35 8.80
CA ARG A 323 -17.95 17.58 10.03
C ARG A 323 -18.25 19.06 10.23
N SER A 324 -17.25 19.95 10.07
CA SER A 324 -17.46 21.40 10.24
C SER A 324 -18.47 21.97 9.24
N LEU A 325 -18.46 21.47 8.00
CA LEU A 325 -19.46 21.78 6.98
C LEU A 325 -20.85 21.29 7.37
N ALA A 326 -20.95 20.05 7.86
CA ALA A 326 -22.20 19.48 8.33
C ALA A 326 -22.79 20.25 9.54
N GLU A 327 -21.92 20.85 10.35
CA GLU A 327 -22.28 21.73 11.47
C GLU A 327 -22.61 23.18 11.03
N GLY A 328 -22.54 23.49 9.73
CA GLY A 328 -22.87 24.80 9.16
C GLY A 328 -21.80 25.87 9.36
N THR A 329 -20.57 25.48 9.68
CA THR A 329 -19.48 26.45 9.89
C THR A 329 -19.05 27.07 8.57
N VAL A 330 -19.16 28.40 8.46
CA VAL A 330 -18.73 29.17 7.28
C VAL A 330 -17.46 29.95 7.62
N TRP A 331 -16.39 29.67 6.87
CA TRP A 331 -15.12 30.39 6.98
C TRP A 331 -14.97 31.39 5.83
N ASN A 332 -14.72 32.66 6.14
CA ASN A 332 -14.39 33.66 5.12
C ASN A 332 -12.88 33.66 4.85
N TRP A 333 -12.47 32.90 3.83
CA TRP A 333 -11.06 32.81 3.44
C TRP A 333 -10.59 33.90 2.50
N ASN A 334 -11.48 34.75 1.96
CA ASN A 334 -11.12 35.73 0.94
C ASN A 334 -9.91 36.60 1.32
N PRO A 335 -9.79 37.14 2.54
CA PRO A 335 -8.62 37.94 2.93
C PRO A 335 -7.30 37.14 2.91
N ILE A 336 -7.35 35.85 3.29
CA ILE A 336 -6.17 34.98 3.29
C ILE A 336 -5.86 34.53 1.87
N SER A 337 -6.87 34.18 1.09
CA SER A 337 -6.70 33.80 -0.31
C SER A 337 -6.11 34.95 -1.13
N SER A 338 -6.60 36.18 -0.99
CA SER A 338 -5.96 37.34 -1.65
C SER A 338 -4.52 37.53 -1.19
N TRP A 339 -4.27 37.41 0.12
CA TRP A 339 -2.93 37.51 0.68
C TRP A 339 -1.98 36.39 0.22
N LEU A 340 -2.48 35.20 -0.12
CA LEU A 340 -1.69 34.09 -0.65
C LEU A 340 -1.52 34.17 -2.18
N VAL A 341 -2.54 34.60 -2.93
CA VAL A 341 -2.54 34.67 -4.40
C VAL A 341 -1.57 35.73 -4.93
N ASP A 342 -1.30 36.78 -4.15
CA ASP A 342 -0.29 37.78 -4.49
C ASP A 342 1.15 37.23 -4.46
N GLN A 343 1.37 35.99 -3.98
CA GLN A 343 2.67 35.34 -4.07
C GLN A 343 2.88 34.70 -5.44
N THR A 344 3.84 35.23 -6.18
CA THR A 344 4.38 34.54 -7.35
C THR A 344 5.52 33.60 -6.92
N PRO A 345 5.86 32.56 -7.70
CA PRO A 345 7.04 31.73 -7.44
C PRO A 345 8.36 32.52 -7.36
N SER A 346 8.38 33.75 -7.89
CA SER A 346 9.49 34.70 -7.85
C SER A 346 9.48 35.65 -6.64
N ASP A 347 8.47 35.59 -5.77
CA ASP A 347 8.41 36.43 -4.56
C ASP A 347 9.57 36.03 -3.61
N PRO A 348 10.52 36.93 -3.29
CA PRO A 348 11.65 36.62 -2.43
C PRO A 348 11.25 36.45 -0.95
N HIS A 349 10.00 36.78 -0.58
CA HIS A 349 9.55 36.74 0.80
C HIS A 349 8.68 35.51 1.07
N TYR A 350 9.15 34.64 1.97
CA TYR A 350 8.32 33.56 2.51
C TYR A 350 7.30 34.15 3.49
N ARG A 351 6.04 33.72 3.37
CA ARG A 351 4.96 34.11 4.27
C ARG A 351 4.61 32.96 5.21
N MET A 352 4.34 33.28 6.47
CA MET A 352 3.87 32.32 7.47
C MET A 352 2.52 32.77 8.01
N LEU A 353 1.49 31.93 7.84
CA LEU A 353 0.19 32.12 8.48
C LEU A 353 0.19 31.41 9.83
N LEU A 354 0.05 32.17 10.91
CA LEU A 354 -0.14 31.63 12.26
C LEU A 354 -1.61 31.78 12.67
N VAL A 355 -2.30 30.65 12.88
CA VAL A 355 -3.67 30.64 13.40
C VAL A 355 -3.65 30.38 14.90
N THR A 356 -4.10 31.37 15.67
CA THR A 356 -4.15 31.31 17.13
C THR A 356 -5.59 31.26 17.65
N GLY A 357 -5.75 30.95 18.94
CA GLY A 357 -7.04 30.85 19.61
C GLY A 357 -7.07 29.74 20.66
N ASP A 358 -8.13 29.70 21.45
CA ASP A 358 -8.26 28.76 22.57
C ASP A 358 -8.36 27.29 22.15
N VAL A 359 -8.14 26.39 23.11
CA VAL A 359 -8.35 24.95 22.88
C VAL A 359 -9.81 24.72 22.48
N GLY A 360 -10.02 24.00 21.37
CA GLY A 360 -11.37 23.69 20.88
C GLY A 360 -12.00 24.75 19.96
N CYS A 361 -11.39 25.90 19.71
CA CYS A 361 -11.98 26.95 18.85
C CYS A 361 -11.95 26.66 17.33
N GLY A 362 -11.69 25.40 16.93
CA GLY A 362 -11.77 25.00 15.52
C GLY A 362 -10.57 25.36 14.64
N LYS A 363 -9.43 25.82 15.18
CA LYS A 363 -8.20 26.17 14.39
C LYS A 363 -7.83 25.12 13.33
N SER A 364 -7.83 23.86 13.76
CA SER A 364 -7.54 22.70 12.94
C SER A 364 -8.55 22.49 11.82
N ALA A 365 -9.85 22.69 12.10
CA ALA A 365 -10.91 22.60 11.11
C ALA A 365 -10.82 23.75 10.10
N ALA A 366 -10.48 24.95 10.58
CA ALA A 366 -10.25 26.12 9.76
C ALA A 366 -9.10 25.86 8.76
N MET A 367 -7.95 25.36 9.24
CA MET A 367 -6.83 25.02 8.36
C MET A 367 -7.13 23.89 7.37
N ALA A 368 -7.88 22.87 7.78
CA ALA A 368 -8.34 21.84 6.86
C ALA A 368 -9.25 22.43 5.76
N SER A 369 -10.15 23.35 6.11
CA SER A 369 -11.01 24.05 5.15
C SER A 369 -10.22 24.88 4.15
N LEU A 370 -9.19 25.60 4.62
CA LEU A 370 -8.32 26.39 3.75
C LEU A 370 -7.49 25.48 2.83
N MET A 371 -7.01 24.33 3.33
CA MET A 371 -6.29 23.33 2.52
C MET A 371 -7.17 22.72 1.42
N GLY A 372 -8.45 22.46 1.71
CA GLY A 372 -9.43 21.97 0.74
C GLY A 372 -9.73 22.94 -0.42
N LYS A 373 -9.23 24.18 -0.38
CA LYS A 373 -9.35 25.15 -1.49
C LYS A 373 -8.31 24.95 -2.59
N GLY A 374 -7.38 24.00 -2.45
CA GLY A 374 -6.34 23.71 -3.46
C GLY A 374 -5.27 24.81 -3.57
N LEU A 375 -5.13 25.66 -2.56
CA LEU A 375 -4.16 26.77 -2.54
C LEU A 375 -2.75 26.33 -2.14
N PHE A 376 -2.55 25.08 -1.71
CA PHE A 376 -1.26 24.58 -1.26
C PHE A 376 -0.84 23.34 -2.03
N ALA A 377 0.45 23.26 -2.34
CA ALA A 377 1.04 22.08 -2.96
C ALA A 377 1.23 20.93 -1.95
N ALA A 378 1.54 21.22 -0.68
CA ALA A 378 1.80 20.21 0.35
C ALA A 378 1.27 20.64 1.71
N SER A 379 1.03 19.68 2.61
CA SER A 379 0.55 19.95 3.96
C SER A 379 1.18 19.03 5.00
N ILE A 380 1.37 19.55 6.22
CA ILE A 380 1.84 18.76 7.35
C ILE A 380 0.92 19.02 8.53
N GLY A 381 0.41 17.95 9.14
CA GLY A 381 -0.36 18.00 10.38
C GLY A 381 0.46 17.60 11.60
N PHE A 382 0.21 18.26 12.72
CA PHE A 382 0.72 17.89 14.06
C PHE A 382 -0.44 17.48 14.96
N ARG A 383 -0.16 16.61 15.95
CA ARG A 383 -1.17 16.21 16.94
C ARG A 383 -0.87 16.55 18.40
N ARG A 384 0.35 16.99 18.76
CA ARG A 384 0.71 17.48 20.12
C ARG A 384 2.13 18.04 20.14
N TYR A 385 2.44 18.88 21.14
CA TYR A 385 3.80 19.29 21.52
C TYR A 385 4.66 18.04 21.73
N LEU A 386 5.71 17.86 20.93
CA LEU A 386 6.57 16.68 21.02
C LEU A 386 8.05 17.11 21.02
N PRO A 387 8.78 16.87 22.12
CA PRO A 387 10.13 17.38 22.32
C PRO A 387 11.23 16.51 21.67
N SER A 388 10.92 15.45 20.93
CA SER A 388 11.96 14.56 20.37
C SER A 388 12.40 14.96 18.96
N SER A 389 13.72 15.14 18.80
CA SER A 389 14.41 15.44 17.54
C SER A 389 14.05 14.48 16.40
N LEU A 390 13.84 13.19 16.70
CA LEU A 390 13.41 12.14 15.78
C LEU A 390 12.09 12.45 15.05
N GLN A 391 11.20 13.24 15.64
CA GLN A 391 9.92 13.56 15.00
C GLN A 391 10.02 14.72 14.00
N VAL A 392 10.86 15.71 14.28
CA VAL A 392 11.17 16.78 13.32
C VAL A 392 11.78 16.20 12.05
N ILE A 393 12.66 15.21 12.20
CA ILE A 393 13.25 14.45 11.10
C ILE A 393 12.18 13.77 10.24
N ASN A 394 11.26 13.06 10.86
CA ASN A 394 10.16 12.38 10.15
C ASN A 394 9.21 13.38 9.47
N LEU A 395 9.03 14.56 10.08
CA LEU A 395 8.24 15.64 9.53
C LEU A 395 8.85 16.17 8.23
N ILE A 396 10.15 16.47 8.24
CA ILE A 396 10.89 16.95 7.08
C ILE A 396 10.89 15.86 5.99
N ARG A 397 11.04 14.57 6.35
CA ARG A 397 10.90 13.46 5.40
C ARG A 397 9.52 13.43 4.75
N SER A 398 8.44 13.50 5.54
CA SER A 398 7.08 13.48 5.01
C SER A 398 6.84 14.66 4.06
N LEU A 399 7.30 15.87 4.42
CA LEU A 399 7.22 17.04 3.56
C LEU A 399 7.97 16.86 2.25
N ALA A 400 9.23 16.42 2.32
CA ALA A 400 10.06 16.21 1.13
C ALA A 400 9.41 15.21 0.17
N ILE A 401 8.82 14.14 0.71
CA ILE A 401 8.13 13.12 -0.10
C ILE A 401 6.89 13.71 -0.75
N GLN A 402 6.05 14.43 0.01
CA GLN A 402 4.90 15.13 -0.57
C GLN A 402 5.31 16.07 -1.70
N LEU A 403 6.33 16.90 -1.49
CA LEU A 403 6.84 17.84 -2.49
C LEU A 403 7.40 17.14 -3.74
N ALA A 404 8.11 16.01 -3.58
CA ALA A 404 8.60 15.22 -4.71
C ALA A 404 7.45 14.65 -5.56
N CYS A 405 6.32 14.36 -4.92
CA CYS A 405 5.14 13.80 -5.56
C CYS A 405 4.25 14.84 -6.25
N CYS A 406 4.35 16.13 -5.91
CA CYS A 406 3.51 17.22 -6.43
C CYS A 406 3.73 17.61 -7.91
N GLY A 407 4.35 16.77 -8.73
CA GLY A 407 4.34 16.88 -10.19
C GLY A 407 5.16 18.01 -10.83
N VAL A 408 5.70 18.96 -10.06
CA VAL A 408 6.56 20.03 -10.61
C VAL A 408 7.94 19.46 -10.92
N LYS A 409 8.24 19.23 -12.21
CA LYS A 409 9.48 18.55 -12.67
C LYS A 409 10.77 19.11 -12.06
N GLN A 410 10.88 20.44 -11.94
CA GLN A 410 12.04 21.10 -11.32
C GLN A 410 12.13 20.86 -9.81
N VAL A 411 11.01 20.96 -9.09
CA VAL A 411 10.94 20.64 -7.65
C VAL A 411 11.27 19.16 -7.43
N ARG A 412 10.80 18.27 -8.31
CA ARG A 412 11.07 16.83 -8.20
C ARG A 412 12.56 16.51 -8.29
N GLN A 413 13.32 17.16 -9.17
CA GLN A 413 14.78 16.98 -9.25
C GLN A 413 15.50 17.55 -8.03
N THR A 414 15.22 18.80 -7.67
CA THR A 414 15.87 19.48 -6.52
C THR A 414 15.51 18.84 -5.19
N VAL A 415 14.25 18.46 -4.99
CA VAL A 415 13.79 17.74 -3.80
C VAL A 415 14.35 16.32 -3.78
N ARG A 416 14.53 15.66 -4.93
CA ARG A 416 15.19 14.34 -4.96
C ARG A 416 16.66 14.46 -4.56
N GLU A 417 17.38 15.45 -5.05
CA GLU A 417 18.78 15.72 -4.66
C GLU A 417 18.91 16.15 -3.20
N ALA A 418 18.04 17.04 -2.74
CA ALA A 418 17.99 17.49 -1.34
C ALA A 418 17.55 16.36 -0.41
N ALA A 419 16.58 15.55 -0.81
CA ALA A 419 16.13 14.41 -0.03
C ALA A 419 17.22 13.35 0.03
N VAL A 420 17.93 13.02 -1.07
CA VAL A 420 19.08 12.10 -1.04
C VAL A 420 20.16 12.59 -0.08
N LYS A 421 20.52 13.87 -0.12
CA LYS A 421 21.46 14.46 0.85
C LYS A 421 20.94 14.39 2.28
N LEU A 422 19.69 14.78 2.49
CA LEU A 422 19.02 14.74 3.80
C LEU A 422 18.93 13.31 4.32
N PHE A 423 18.58 12.33 3.48
CA PHE A 423 18.49 10.92 3.84
C PHE A 423 19.85 10.37 4.25
N GLY A 424 20.92 10.68 3.52
CA GLY A 424 22.28 10.31 3.92
C GLY A 424 22.68 10.93 5.26
N THR A 425 22.37 12.21 5.49
CA THR A 425 22.62 12.86 6.80
C THR A 425 21.77 12.26 7.92
N LEU A 426 20.52 11.91 7.64
CA LEU A 426 19.60 11.34 8.62
C LEU A 426 19.93 9.89 8.98
N GLU A 427 20.43 9.10 8.04
CA GLU A 427 20.95 7.75 8.32
C GLU A 427 22.15 7.83 9.27
N LEU A 428 23.09 8.76 9.03
CA LEU A 428 24.19 9.02 9.96
C LEU A 428 23.69 9.43 11.35
N MET A 429 22.70 10.33 11.43
CA MET A 429 22.12 10.73 12.72
C MET A 429 21.39 9.59 13.44
N LEU A 430 20.70 8.71 12.70
CA LEU A 430 20.03 7.54 13.27
C LEU A 430 21.03 6.48 13.74
N GLU A 431 22.13 6.29 13.02
CA GLU A 431 23.23 5.42 13.46
C GLU A 431 23.90 5.95 14.72
N GLU A 432 24.17 7.26 14.80
CA GLU A 432 24.70 7.89 16.01
C GLU A 432 23.73 7.79 17.18
N GLN A 433 22.43 8.00 16.96
CA GLN A 433 21.42 7.84 18.00
C GLN A 433 21.32 6.37 18.47
N SER A 434 21.41 5.41 17.56
CA SER A 434 21.44 3.98 17.91
C SER A 434 22.65 3.64 18.78
N LYS A 435 23.84 4.14 18.41
CA LYS A 435 25.07 3.97 19.21
C LYS A 435 24.95 4.63 20.59
N TYR A 436 24.29 5.78 20.67
CA TYR A 436 24.01 6.47 21.92
C TYR A 436 23.04 5.67 22.81
N ASP A 437 21.95 5.16 22.24
CA ASP A 437 20.95 4.37 22.97
C ASP A 437 21.53 3.02 23.45
N GLU A 438 22.40 2.39 22.67
CA GLU A 438 23.16 1.19 23.06
C GLU A 438 24.12 1.50 24.22
N SER A 439 24.91 2.57 24.09
CA SER A 439 25.83 3.02 25.15
C SER A 439 25.08 3.35 26.44
N ARG A 440 23.94 4.02 26.34
CA ARG A 440 23.08 4.33 27.48
C ARG A 440 22.48 3.06 28.11
N SER A 441 22.04 2.10 27.30
CA SER A 441 21.52 0.81 27.79
C SER A 441 22.60 0.02 28.52
N GLN A 442 23.83 0.03 28.00
CA GLN A 442 24.99 -0.58 28.65
C GLN A 442 25.30 0.11 29.99
N MET A 443 25.35 1.45 30.02
CA MET A 443 25.56 2.20 31.27
C MET A 443 24.48 1.90 32.34
N VAL A 444 23.21 1.74 31.93
CA VAL A 444 22.12 1.38 32.84
C VAL A 444 22.27 -0.06 33.34
N ALA A 445 22.69 -1.00 32.48
CA ALA A 445 22.98 -2.37 32.85
C ALA A 445 24.15 -2.46 33.83
N ASP A 446 25.24 -1.73 33.57
CA ASP A 446 26.43 -1.68 34.42
C ASP A 446 26.13 -1.05 35.78
N ALA A 447 25.36 0.04 35.82
CA ALA A 447 24.90 0.66 37.05
C ALA A 447 24.01 -0.28 37.88
N SER A 448 23.13 -1.04 37.22
CA SER A 448 22.27 -2.04 37.87
C SER A 448 23.09 -3.22 38.42
N ALA A 449 24.09 -3.68 37.68
CA ALA A 449 25.02 -4.72 38.12
C ALA A 449 25.86 -4.26 39.33
N GLY A 450 26.34 -3.01 39.30
CA GLY A 450 27.08 -2.40 40.42
C GLY A 450 26.26 -2.27 41.70
N LEU A 451 24.99 -1.86 41.59
CA LEU A 451 24.05 -1.83 42.72
C LEU A 451 23.79 -3.23 43.29
N THR A 452 23.72 -4.25 42.44
CA THR A 452 23.51 -5.64 42.85
C THR A 452 24.72 -6.22 43.59
N LEU A 453 25.94 -5.91 43.13
CA LEU A 453 27.19 -6.28 43.80
C LEU A 453 27.34 -5.61 45.17
N SER A 454 27.00 -4.31 45.28
CA SER A 454 27.02 -3.57 46.55
C SER A 454 26.01 -4.14 47.58
N ALA A 455 24.82 -4.54 47.14
CA ALA A 455 23.82 -5.18 47.99
C ALA A 455 24.23 -6.60 48.46
N THR A 456 25.05 -7.28 47.67
CA THR A 456 25.60 -8.62 48.03
C THR A 456 26.75 -8.49 49.04
N TRP A 457 27.57 -7.44 48.92
CA TRP A 457 28.66 -7.15 49.85
C TRP A 457 28.18 -6.66 51.22
N MET A 458 27.05 -5.95 51.31
CA MET A 458 26.44 -5.55 52.60
C MET A 458 25.70 -6.69 53.33
N LYS A 459 25.54 -7.86 52.70
CA LYS A 459 24.88 -9.04 53.29
C LYS A 459 25.84 -10.14 53.77
N GLY A 460 27.13 -10.03 53.47
CA GLY A 460 28.19 -10.88 54.02
C GLY A 460 28.93 -10.13 55.11
#